data_AF-A0A1D9LC41-F1
#
_entry.id   AF-A0A1D9LC41-F1
#
_cell.length_a   1.000
_cell.length_b   1.000
_cell.length_c   1.000
_cell.angle_alpha   90.00
_cell.angle_beta   90.00
_cell.angle_gamma   90.00
#
_symmetry.space_group_name_H-M   'P 1'
#
loop_
_entity.id
_entity.type
_entity.pdbx_description
1 polymer ?
#
loop_
_entity_poly.entity_id
_entity_poly.type
_entity_poly.pdbx_seq_one_letter_code
_entity_poly.pdbx_strand_id
1 'polypeptide(L)'
;MNVRGDRIRAERMRRGWRQEDLGRRAGCSRSIVADLENGRNRESAKLPGIAKALGVSLTWLETGKGRKTPLASTEAPYVSADSLEDVAEQMLSKGPDEVWRLVQRLLTTAR
;
A
#
# COMPACT_ATOMS: atom_id res chain seq x y z
N MET A 1 15.65 -16.83 14.74
CA MET A 1 14.60 -16.53 13.74
C MET A 1 14.39 -15.02 13.72
N ASN A 2 14.61 -14.35 12.58
CA ASN A 2 14.44 -12.90 12.49
C ASN A 2 13.12 -12.60 11.77
N VAL A 3 12.04 -12.53 12.55
CA VAL A 3 10.67 -12.50 12.03
C VAL A 3 10.43 -11.36 11.02
N ARG A 4 11.07 -10.20 11.18
CA ARG A 4 10.96 -9.09 10.20
C ARG A 4 11.73 -9.38 8.92
N GLY A 5 12.99 -9.81 9.04
CA GLY A 5 13.82 -10.14 7.88
C GLY A 5 13.23 -11.29 7.06
N ASP A 6 12.63 -12.26 7.75
CA ASP A 6 11.89 -13.38 7.15
C ASP A 6 10.69 -12.88 6.34
N ARG A 7 9.93 -11.90 6.85
CA ARG A 7 8.83 -11.27 6.09
C ARG A 7 9.31 -10.52 4.85
N ILE A 8 10.40 -9.77 4.94
CA ILE A 8 11.02 -9.07 3.79
C ILE A 8 11.42 -10.09 2.72
N ARG A 9 12.14 -11.13 3.13
CA ARG A 9 12.62 -12.20 2.24
C ARG A 9 11.45 -12.93 1.56
N ALA A 10 10.45 -13.33 2.33
CA ALA A 10 9.28 -14.02 1.81
C ALA A 10 8.54 -13.18 0.77
N GLU A 11 8.31 -11.89 1.04
CA GLU A 11 7.57 -11.02 0.14
C GLU A 11 8.34 -10.68 -1.14
N ARG A 12 9.67 -10.55 -1.03
CA ARG A 12 10.56 -10.45 -2.18
C ARG A 12 10.53 -11.71 -3.04
N MET A 13 10.67 -12.89 -2.44
CA MET A 13 10.66 -14.16 -3.15
C MET A 13 9.32 -14.46 -3.81
N ARG A 14 8.20 -14.09 -3.18
CA ARG A 14 6.84 -14.20 -3.77
C ARG A 14 6.71 -13.45 -5.10
N ARG A 15 7.53 -12.42 -5.33
CA ARG A 15 7.58 -11.63 -6.58
C ARG A 15 8.66 -12.11 -7.56
N GLY A 16 9.41 -13.15 -7.23
CA GLY A 16 10.55 -13.59 -8.03
C GLY A 16 11.72 -12.59 -8.03
N TRP A 17 11.79 -11.67 -7.07
CA TRP A 17 12.81 -10.62 -7.05
C TRP A 17 14.12 -11.10 -6.40
N ARG A 18 15.26 -10.69 -6.98
CA ARG A 18 16.57 -10.80 -6.32
C ARG A 18 16.73 -9.69 -5.26
N GLN A 19 17.72 -9.78 -4.38
CA GLN A 19 17.94 -8.71 -3.39
C GLN A 19 18.26 -7.36 -4.06
N GLU A 20 18.97 -7.38 -5.19
CA GLU A 20 19.27 -6.17 -5.98
C GLU A 20 18.00 -5.55 -6.57
N ASP A 21 17.04 -6.37 -7.01
CA ASP A 21 15.74 -5.93 -7.51
C ASP A 21 14.95 -5.14 -6.47
N LEU A 22 14.93 -5.63 -5.23
CA LEU A 22 14.28 -4.94 -4.13
C LEU A 22 15.04 -3.66 -3.76
N GLY A 23 16.37 -3.71 -3.72
CA GLY A 23 17.20 -2.53 -3.44
C GLY A 23 16.94 -1.41 -4.44
N ARG A 24 16.95 -1.72 -5.74
CA ARG A 24 16.67 -0.77 -6.82
C ARG A 24 15.29 -0.13 -6.68
N ARG A 25 14.25 -0.94 -6.40
CA ARG A 25 12.86 -0.45 -6.21
C ARG A 25 12.68 0.37 -4.94
N ALA A 26 13.45 0.08 -3.89
CA ALA A 26 13.40 0.77 -2.61
C ALA A 26 14.37 1.95 -2.47
N GLY A 27 15.20 2.21 -3.50
CA GLY A 27 16.21 3.27 -3.47
C GLY A 27 17.34 3.00 -2.46
N CYS A 28 17.76 1.74 -2.32
CA CYS A 28 18.86 1.33 -1.45
C CYS A 28 19.75 0.26 -2.10
N SER A 29 20.91 -0.02 -1.50
CA SER A 29 21.85 -1.01 -2.03
C SER A 29 21.41 -2.45 -1.72
N ARG A 30 21.90 -3.42 -2.51
CA ARG A 30 21.72 -4.86 -2.24
C ARG A 30 22.18 -5.23 -0.83
N SER A 31 23.28 -4.66 -0.36
CA SER A 31 23.84 -4.94 0.97
C SER A 31 22.89 -4.53 2.09
N ILE A 32 22.21 -3.38 1.97
CA ILE A 32 21.18 -2.96 2.93
C ILE A 32 20.03 -3.96 2.98
N VAL A 33 19.57 -4.45 1.83
CA VAL A 33 18.53 -5.50 1.78
C VAL A 33 19.00 -6.78 2.46
N ALA A 34 20.24 -7.21 2.21
CA ALA A 34 20.81 -8.40 2.83
C ALA A 34 20.94 -8.26 4.35
N ASP A 35 21.35 -7.10 4.85
CA ASP A 35 21.46 -6.85 6.30
C ASP A 35 20.09 -6.82 6.98
N LEU A 36 19.07 -6.27 6.30
CA LEU A 36 17.68 -6.29 6.76
C LEU A 36 17.13 -7.72 6.86
N GLU A 37 17.32 -8.54 5.83
CA GLU A 37 16.87 -9.94 5.80
C GLU A 37 17.57 -10.79 6.87
N ASN A 38 18.86 -10.56 7.08
CA ASN A 38 19.64 -11.29 8.09
C ASN A 38 19.50 -10.73 9.52
N GLY A 39 18.83 -9.58 9.69
CA GLY A 39 18.59 -8.97 11.00
C GLY A 39 19.78 -8.19 11.58
N ARG A 40 20.80 -7.92 10.76
CA ARG A 40 21.99 -7.16 11.15
C ARG A 40 21.72 -5.65 11.25
N ASN A 41 20.65 -5.16 10.62
CA ASN A 41 20.24 -3.75 10.71
C ASN A 41 18.79 -3.64 11.19
N ARG A 42 18.56 -3.52 12.50
CA ARG A 42 17.21 -3.47 13.08
C ARG A 42 16.53 -2.10 12.93
N GLU A 43 17.29 -1.02 12.86
CA GLU A 43 16.80 0.37 12.83
C GLU A 43 17.12 1.07 11.51
N SER A 44 16.77 0.44 10.38
CA SER A 44 17.08 1.02 9.07
C SER A 44 16.08 2.10 8.69
N ALA A 45 16.59 3.33 8.48
CA ALA A 45 15.83 4.43 7.86
C ALA A 45 15.30 4.10 6.44
N LYS A 46 15.78 3.01 5.82
CA LYS A 46 15.31 2.55 4.50
C LYS A 46 14.08 1.65 4.57
N LEU A 47 13.63 1.26 5.76
CA LEU A 47 12.50 0.35 5.92
C LEU A 47 11.18 0.87 5.34
N PRO A 48 10.82 2.17 5.44
CA PRO A 48 9.64 2.71 4.78
C PRO A 48 9.70 2.55 3.24
N GLY A 49 10.87 2.77 2.64
CA GLY A 49 11.09 2.55 1.21
C GLY A 49 10.96 1.09 0.80
N ILE A 50 11.43 0.16 1.64
CA ILE A 50 11.26 -1.28 1.45
C ILE A 50 9.78 -1.67 1.52
N ALA A 51 9.05 -1.19 2.53
CA ALA A 51 7.62 -1.45 2.67
C ALA A 51 6.82 -0.94 1.45
N LYS A 52 7.13 0.28 0.99
CA LYS A 52 6.54 0.86 -0.22
C LYS A 52 6.85 0.05 -1.47
N ALA A 53 8.11 -0.32 -1.68
CA ALA A 53 8.52 -1.13 -2.84
C ALA A 53 7.86 -2.52 -2.85
N LEU A 54 7.65 -3.10 -1.67
CA LEU A 54 6.93 -4.37 -1.52
C LEU A 54 5.39 -4.19 -1.55
N GLY A 55 4.86 -2.97 -1.49
CA GLY A 55 3.41 -2.73 -1.44
C GLY A 55 2.76 -3.31 -0.17
N VAL A 56 3.48 -3.29 0.96
CA VAL A 56 3.00 -3.78 2.26
C VAL A 56 3.00 -2.65 3.28
N SER A 57 2.20 -2.81 4.33
CA SER A 57 2.18 -1.93 5.49
C SER A 57 3.52 -1.99 6.23
N LEU A 58 4.07 -0.81 6.55
CA LEU A 58 5.28 -0.70 7.36
C LEU A 58 5.08 -1.34 8.74
N THR A 59 3.96 -1.07 9.40
CA THR A 59 3.62 -1.62 10.71
C THR A 59 3.55 -3.15 10.68
N TRP A 60 2.94 -3.73 9.64
CA TRP A 60 2.91 -5.18 9.48
C TRP A 60 4.30 -5.74 9.21
N LEU A 61 5.10 -5.06 8.39
CA LEU A 61 6.46 -5.51 8.09
C LEU A 61 7.29 -5.55 9.38
N GLU A 62 7.23 -4.50 10.20
CA GLU A 62 7.97 -4.37 11.47
C GLU A 62 7.50 -5.34 12.54
N THR A 63 6.20 -5.38 12.82
CA THR A 63 5.65 -6.05 14.01
C THR A 63 4.99 -7.39 13.69
N GLY A 64 4.59 -7.62 12.44
CA GLY A 64 3.74 -8.74 12.03
C GLY A 64 2.27 -8.57 12.39
N LYS A 65 1.89 -7.47 13.03
CA LYS A 65 0.52 -7.18 13.46
C LYS A 65 -0.19 -6.30 12.44
N GLY A 66 -1.53 -6.37 12.44
CA GLY A 66 -2.37 -5.59 11.54
C GLY A 66 -2.41 -6.12 10.10
N ARG A 67 -2.94 -5.30 9.19
CA ARG A 67 -3.11 -5.68 7.78
C ARG A 67 -1.80 -5.64 7.02
N LYS A 68 -1.54 -6.68 6.23
CA LYS A 68 -0.34 -6.80 5.38
C LYS A 68 -0.31 -5.77 4.25
N THR A 69 -1.38 -5.68 3.49
CA THR A 69 -1.52 -4.64 2.46
C THR A 69 -1.95 -3.37 3.18
N PRO A 70 -1.33 -2.20 2.90
CA PRO A 70 -1.94 -0.94 3.30
C PRO A 70 -3.37 -0.97 2.77
N LEU A 71 -4.33 -0.39 3.50
CA LEU A 71 -5.54 0.01 2.81
C LEU A 71 -5.05 0.77 1.60
N ALA A 72 -5.45 0.36 0.38
CA ALA A 72 -5.40 1.30 -0.71
C ALA A 72 -6.00 2.55 -0.09
N SER A 73 -5.22 3.62 -0.02
CA SER A 73 -5.80 4.92 0.12
C SER A 73 -6.64 5.04 -1.16
N THR A 74 -7.84 4.48 -1.11
CA THR A 74 -9.03 5.16 -1.53
C THR A 74 -8.89 6.50 -0.81
N GLU A 75 -8.10 7.42 -1.40
CA GLU A 75 -8.52 8.81 -1.47
C GLU A 75 -9.99 8.67 -1.75
N ALA A 76 -10.83 8.79 -0.72
CA ALA A 76 -12.22 8.44 -0.81
C ALA A 76 -12.77 9.29 -1.96
N PRO A 77 -12.98 8.75 -3.18
CA PRO A 77 -13.44 9.58 -4.27
C PRO A 77 -14.90 9.96 -4.01
N TYR A 78 -15.52 9.24 -3.07
CA TYR A 78 -16.91 9.35 -2.71
C TYR A 78 -17.05 9.65 -1.23
N VAL A 79 -17.86 10.68 -1.02
CA VAL A 79 -18.33 11.25 0.22
C VAL A 79 -18.91 10.16 1.13
N SER A 80 -18.51 10.12 2.40
CA SER A 80 -19.38 9.57 3.44
C SER A 80 -20.46 10.60 3.71
N ALA A 81 -21.68 10.32 3.28
CA ALA A 81 -22.84 11.16 3.53
C ALA A 81 -23.73 10.48 4.55
N ASP A 82 -24.39 11.28 5.37
CA ASP A 82 -25.28 10.76 6.41
C ASP A 82 -26.66 10.36 5.84
N SER A 83 -27.00 10.81 4.63
CA SER A 83 -28.21 10.40 3.90
C SER A 83 -28.06 10.50 2.38
N LEU A 84 -29.04 9.98 1.64
CA LEU A 84 -29.07 10.07 0.16
C LEU A 84 -29.23 11.52 -0.32
N GLU A 85 -29.96 12.34 0.43
CA GLU A 85 -30.12 13.78 0.16
C GLU A 85 -28.79 14.50 0.30
N ASP A 86 -28.01 14.20 1.34
CA ASP A 86 -26.68 14.76 1.56
C ASP A 86 -25.69 14.36 0.45
N VAL A 87 -25.77 13.10 -0.04
CA VAL A 87 -25.04 12.70 -1.26
C VAL A 87 -25.44 13.57 -2.45
N ALA A 88 -26.75 13.77 -2.67
CA ALA A 88 -27.26 14.50 -3.82
C ALA A 88 -26.82 15.96 -3.81
N GLU A 89 -26.91 16.65 -2.66
CA GLU A 89 -26.45 18.03 -2.49
C GLU A 89 -24.95 18.16 -2.77
N GLN A 90 -24.15 17.30 -2.14
CA GLN A 90 -22.71 17.33 -2.31
C GLN A 90 -22.28 17.01 -3.75
N MET A 91 -22.98 16.12 -4.45
CA MET A 91 -22.72 15.81 -5.85
C MET A 91 -23.13 16.95 -6.79
N LEU A 92 -24.28 17.57 -6.57
CA LEU A 92 -24.73 18.72 -7.35
C LEU A 92 -23.79 19.91 -7.20
N SER A 93 -23.22 20.12 -6.00
CA SER A 93 -22.22 21.18 -5.76
C SER A 93 -20.91 21.01 -6.54
N LYS A 94 -20.56 19.78 -6.92
CA LYS A 94 -19.36 19.45 -7.70
C LYS A 94 -19.58 19.52 -9.22
N GLY A 95 -20.83 19.72 -9.64
CA GLY A 95 -21.24 19.88 -11.04
C GLY A 95 -21.62 18.57 -11.74
N PRO A 96 -22.30 18.67 -12.91
CA PRO A 96 -22.92 17.54 -13.61
C PRO A 96 -21.94 16.43 -14.01
N ASP A 97 -20.68 16.79 -14.29
CA ASP A 97 -19.65 15.85 -14.74
C ASP A 97 -19.22 14.87 -13.64
N GLU A 98 -19.33 15.27 -12.37
CA GLU A 98 -19.01 14.39 -11.24
C GLU A 98 -20.14 13.36 -11.01
N VAL A 99 -21.40 13.80 -11.18
CA VAL A 99 -22.58 12.92 -11.15
C VAL A 99 -22.46 11.84 -12.22
N TRP A 100 -22.13 12.23 -13.46
CA TRP A 100 -21.96 11.28 -14.54
C TRP A 100 -20.82 10.28 -14.30
N ARG A 101 -19.69 10.75 -13.76
CA ARG A 101 -18.57 9.87 -13.39
C ARG A 101 -18.95 8.83 -12.33
N LEU A 102 -19.76 9.20 -11.33
CA LEU A 102 -20.30 8.23 -10.36
C LEU A 102 -21.18 7.18 -11.06
N VAL A 103 -22.14 7.63 -11.87
CA VAL A 103 -23.06 6.72 -12.60
C VAL A 103 -22.28 5.74 -13.47
N GLN A 104 -21.30 6.23 -14.25
CA GLN A 104 -20.44 5.36 -15.05
C GLN A 104 -19.74 4.31 -14.20
N ARG A 105 -19.16 4.69 -13.05
CA ARG A 105 -18.49 3.73 -12.16
C ARG A 105 -19.45 2.67 -11.63
N LEU A 106 -20.66 3.05 -11.20
CA LEU A 106 -21.68 2.10 -10.73
C LEU A 106 -22.05 1.09 -11.81
N LEU A 107 -22.29 1.57 -13.03
CA LEU A 107 -22.63 0.71 -14.18
C LEU A 107 -21.48 -0.22 -14.59
N THR A 108 -20.23 0.22 -14.44
CA THR A 108 -19.05 -0.62 -14.77
C THR A 108 -18.66 -1.61 -13.67
N THR A 109 -19.00 -1.33 -12.41
CA THR A 109 -18.64 -2.18 -11.26
C THR A 109 -19.66 -3.29 -11.03
N ALA A 110 -20.89 -3.13 -11.51
CA ALA A 110 -21.98 -4.11 -11.40
C ALA A 110 -21.88 -5.29 -12.39
N ARG A 111 -20.68 -5.66 -12.85
CA ARG A 111 -20.42 -6.81 -13.74
C ARG A 111 -19.63 -7.90 -13.05
#